data_AF-A0A2T4MWK4-F1
#
_entry.id   AF-A0A2T4MWK4-F1
#
_cell.length_a   1.000
_cell.length_b   1.000
_cell.length_c   1.000
_cell.angle_alpha   90.00
_cell.angle_beta   90.00
_cell.angle_gamma   90.00
#
_symmetry.space_group_name_H-M   'P 1'
#
loop_
_entity.id
_entity.type
_entity.pdbx_description
1 polymer ?
#
loop_
_entity_poly.entity_id
_entity_poly.type
_entity_poly.pdbx_seq_one_letter_code
_entity_poly.pdbx_strand_id
1 'polypeptide(L)'
;MSQVVNFQNEFGSLQISLVTDFMSVGKITRDIPEVSANMFSIETAEQIALITDNKNVQICMCFPLNGLGYLVYHRNGREAAVCKIDSITYSCTVSPAEQIAMMAHNRF
;
A
#
# COMPACT_ATOMS: atom_id res chain seq x y z
N MET A 1 4.78 20.49 -3.57
CA MET A 1 5.29 19.39 -4.40
C MET A 1 5.01 18.10 -3.64
N SER A 2 4.28 17.16 -4.23
CA SER A 2 4.03 15.85 -3.64
C SER A 2 5.35 15.09 -3.55
N GLN A 3 5.70 14.61 -2.35
CA GLN A 3 6.91 13.81 -2.15
C GLN A 3 6.74 12.43 -2.79
N VAL A 4 7.73 11.99 -3.57
CA VAL A 4 7.75 10.67 -4.22
C VAL A 4 8.58 9.70 -3.39
N VAL A 5 8.09 8.48 -3.21
CA VAL A 5 8.79 7.37 -2.54
C VAL A 5 8.83 6.18 -3.48
N ASN A 6 9.99 5.53 -3.56
CA ASN A 6 10.22 4.37 -4.42
C ASN A 6 10.57 3.15 -3.57
N PHE A 7 9.97 2.02 -3.91
CA PHE A 7 10.25 0.70 -3.33
C PHE A 7 10.67 -0.26 -4.44
N GLN A 8 11.61 -1.13 -4.13
CA GLN A 8 12.07 -2.17 -5.04
C GLN A 8 12.67 -3.34 -4.25
N ASN A 9 12.29 -4.56 -4.60
CA ASN A 9 12.86 -5.81 -4.08
C ASN A 9 12.73 -6.95 -5.12
N GLU A 10 12.94 -8.20 -4.71
CA GLU A 10 12.80 -9.36 -5.61
C GLU A 10 11.39 -9.54 -6.21
N PHE A 11 10.35 -9.02 -5.56
CA PHE A 11 8.96 -9.16 -6.02
C PHE A 11 8.57 -8.11 -7.06
N GLY A 12 9.31 -7.00 -7.17
CA GLY A 12 9.01 -5.95 -8.13
C GLY A 12 9.40 -4.54 -7.70
N SER A 13 8.71 -3.56 -8.26
CA SER A 13 8.92 -2.13 -7.97
C SER A 13 7.60 -1.38 -7.83
N LEU A 14 7.58 -0.41 -6.92
CA LEU A 14 6.44 0.44 -6.63
C LEU A 14 6.91 1.89 -6.48
N GLN A 15 6.25 2.81 -7.17
CA GLN A 15 6.40 4.25 -6.98
C GLN A 15 5.09 4.82 -6.45
N ILE A 16 5.20 5.62 -5.39
CA ILE A 16 4.07 6.32 -4.78
C ILE A 16 4.36 7.81 -4.60
N SER A 17 3.30 8.60 -4.64
CA SER A 17 3.33 10.02 -4.28
C SER A 17 2.49 10.26 -3.03
N LEU A 18 3.01 11.06 -2.11
CA LEU A 18 2.25 11.55 -0.97
C LEU A 18 1.26 12.62 -1.46
N VAL A 19 -0.03 12.34 -1.38
CA VAL A 19 -1.11 13.22 -1.86
C VAL A 19 -1.71 14.07 -0.76
N THR A 20 -1.35 13.81 0.50
CA THR A 20 -1.67 14.67 1.65
C THR A 20 -0.39 15.02 2.41
N ASP A 21 -0.46 16.07 3.23
CA ASP A 21 0.52 16.28 4.28
C ASP A 21 0.47 15.14 5.31
N PHE A 22 1.55 15.00 6.09
CA PHE A 22 1.57 14.11 7.24
C PHE A 22 0.56 14.59 8.28
N MET A 23 -0.37 13.71 8.63
CA MET A 23 -1.38 13.96 9.65
C MET A 23 -1.47 12.80 10.63
N SER A 24 -2.12 13.03 11.76
CA SER A 24 -2.33 11.95 12.74
C SER A 24 -3.08 10.79 12.10
N VAL A 25 -2.62 9.56 12.32
CA VAL A 25 -3.22 8.33 11.75
C VAL A 25 -4.72 8.26 12.04
N GLY A 26 -5.16 8.63 13.25
CA GLY A 26 -6.57 8.64 13.63
C GLY A 26 -7.44 9.68 12.91
N LYS A 27 -6.84 10.62 12.17
CA LYS A 27 -7.54 11.59 11.32
C LYS A 27 -7.67 11.13 9.87
N ILE A 28 -7.00 10.06 9.47
CA ILE A 28 -7.09 9.52 8.11
C ILE A 28 -8.37 8.71 8.00
N THR A 29 -9.40 9.30 7.40
CA THR A 29 -10.70 8.65 7.18
C THR A 29 -11.02 8.55 5.70
N ARG A 30 -12.00 7.74 5.35
CA ARG A 30 -12.48 7.57 3.97
C ARG A 30 -13.03 8.86 3.36
N ASP A 31 -13.53 9.76 4.21
CA ASP A 31 -14.17 11.01 3.79
C ASP A 31 -13.17 12.04 3.25
N ILE A 32 -11.86 11.81 3.45
CA ILE A 32 -10.80 12.58 2.82
C ILE A 32 -10.86 12.33 1.29
N PRO A 33 -11.02 13.37 0.46
CA PRO A 33 -11.10 13.23 -0.99
C PRO A 33 -9.95 12.42 -1.59
N GLU A 34 -8.74 12.64 -1.09
CA GLU A 34 -7.52 11.96 -1.51
C GLU A 34 -7.55 10.46 -1.20
N VAL A 35 -8.22 10.02 -0.13
CA VAL A 35 -8.39 8.58 0.15
C VAL A 35 -9.31 7.95 -0.88
N SER A 36 -10.48 8.56 -1.12
CA SER A 36 -11.46 8.05 -2.07
C SER A 36 -10.97 8.07 -3.52
N ALA A 37 -10.14 9.04 -3.90
CA ALA A 37 -9.55 9.14 -5.23
C ALA A 37 -8.42 8.13 -5.51
N ASN A 38 -7.82 7.53 -4.47
CA ASN A 38 -6.63 6.66 -4.59
C ASN A 38 -6.86 5.25 -4.02
N MET A 39 -8.10 4.77 -4.06
CA MET A 39 -8.41 3.38 -3.68
C MET A 39 -7.94 2.39 -4.75
N PHE A 40 -7.56 1.18 -4.30
CA PHE A 40 -7.11 0.08 -5.15
C PHE A 40 -7.71 -1.26 -4.71
N SER A 41 -7.62 -2.27 -5.57
CA SER A 41 -8.14 -3.62 -5.32
C SER A 41 -7.28 -4.41 -4.32
N ILE A 42 -7.83 -5.50 -3.80
CA ILE A 42 -7.07 -6.46 -2.96
C ILE A 42 -5.82 -7.00 -3.68
N GLU A 43 -5.92 -7.32 -4.98
CA GLU A 43 -4.78 -7.82 -5.74
C GLU A 43 -3.62 -6.80 -5.77
N THR A 44 -3.92 -5.51 -5.96
CA THR A 44 -2.91 -4.45 -5.86
C THR A 44 -2.37 -4.33 -4.43
N ALA A 45 -3.21 -4.52 -3.42
CA ALA A 45 -2.78 -4.52 -2.02
C ALA A 45 -1.73 -5.63 -1.74
N GLU A 46 -1.95 -6.83 -2.29
CA GLU A 46 -1.02 -7.95 -2.16
C GLU A 46 0.32 -7.67 -2.86
N GLN A 47 0.30 -7.07 -4.05
CA GLN A 47 1.52 -6.63 -4.73
C GLN A 47 2.30 -5.61 -3.90
N ILE A 48 1.62 -4.61 -3.33
CA ILE A 48 2.24 -3.61 -2.45
C ILE A 48 2.86 -4.28 -1.24
N ALA A 49 2.14 -5.19 -0.58
CA ALA A 49 2.62 -5.88 0.62
C ALA A 49 3.92 -6.65 0.32
N LEU A 50 3.97 -7.35 -0.82
CA LEU A 50 5.18 -8.05 -1.27
C LEU A 50 6.32 -7.09 -1.60
N ILE A 51 6.08 -6.04 -2.39
CA ILE A 51 7.15 -5.13 -2.87
C ILE A 51 7.73 -4.26 -1.74
N THR A 52 6.91 -3.90 -0.76
CA THR A 52 7.30 -2.97 0.31
C THR A 52 7.80 -3.68 1.57
N ASP A 53 7.56 -4.99 1.73
CA ASP A 53 7.66 -5.72 3.00
C ASP A 53 6.90 -5.04 4.15
N ASN A 54 5.89 -4.21 3.85
CA ASN A 54 5.21 -3.32 4.79
C ASN A 54 6.14 -2.31 5.50
N LYS A 55 7.31 -2.00 4.93
CA LYS A 55 8.25 -1.02 5.50
C LYS A 55 7.68 0.40 5.39
N ASN A 56 7.35 0.99 6.54
CA ASN A 56 6.79 2.34 6.67
C ASN A 56 5.47 2.54 5.90
N VAL A 57 4.80 1.48 5.47
CA VAL A 57 3.51 1.58 4.78
C VAL A 57 2.47 0.76 5.51
N GLN A 58 1.23 1.20 5.42
CA GLN A 58 0.08 0.44 5.89
C GLN A 58 -0.99 0.44 4.81
N ILE A 59 -1.51 -0.74 4.51
CA ILE A 59 -2.69 -0.93 3.67
C ILE A 59 -3.90 -0.87 4.59
N CYS A 60 -4.84 0.02 4.26
CA CYS A 60 -6.07 0.21 5.02
C CYS A 60 -7.25 -0.28 4.19
N MET A 61 -7.95 -1.31 4.69
CA MET A 61 -9.15 -1.85 4.05
C MET A 61 -10.40 -1.09 4.53
N CYS A 62 -11.30 -0.77 3.61
CA CYS A 62 -12.51 -0.03 3.95
C CYS A 62 -13.53 -0.92 4.67
N PHE A 63 -14.26 -0.36 5.65
CA PHE A 63 -15.45 -0.98 6.24
C PHE A 63 -16.73 -0.30 5.68
N PRO A 64 -17.79 -1.04 5.32
CA PRO A 64 -17.81 -2.50 5.16
C PRO A 64 -16.82 -2.95 4.08
N LEU A 65 -16.27 -4.16 4.24
CA LEU A 65 -15.31 -4.73 3.29
C LEU A 65 -15.95 -4.82 1.91
N ASN A 66 -15.40 -4.06 0.97
CA ASN A 66 -15.89 -3.95 -0.42
C ASN A 66 -14.82 -4.34 -1.45
N GLY A 67 -13.74 -4.98 -1.01
CA GLY A 67 -12.62 -5.33 -1.87
C GLY A 67 -11.69 -4.18 -2.25
N LEU A 68 -11.88 -2.99 -1.65
CA LEU A 68 -11.05 -1.82 -1.88
C LEU A 68 -10.25 -1.43 -0.62
N GLY A 69 -9.02 -0.99 -0.86
CA GLY A 69 -8.14 -0.44 0.16
C GLY A 69 -7.46 0.84 -0.32
N TYR A 70 -6.78 1.52 0.59
CA TYR A 70 -5.90 2.64 0.29
C TYR A 70 -4.57 2.48 1.02
N LEU A 71 -3.56 3.23 0.60
CA LEU A 71 -2.20 3.14 1.13
C LEU A 71 -1.88 4.41 1.92
N VAL A 72 -1.28 4.21 3.09
CA VAL A 72 -0.67 5.30 3.84
C VAL A 72 0.82 5.04 4.04
N TYR A 73 1.62 6.11 4.00
CA TYR A 73 3.05 6.08 4.30
C TYR A 73 3.29 6.76 5.64
N HIS A 74 3.93 6.05 6.55
CA HIS A 74 4.22 6.49 7.90
C HIS A 74 5.54 7.27 7.96
N ARG A 75 5.49 8.46 8.55
CA ARG A 75 6.70 9.13 9.04
C ARG A 75 7.16 8.52 10.37
N ASN A 76 6.20 8.13 11.19
CA ASN A 76 6.38 7.51 12.50
C ASN A 76 5.08 6.79 12.92
N GLY A 77 5.05 6.22 14.14
CA GLY A 77 3.90 5.49 14.66
C GLY A 77 2.63 6.32 14.93
N ARG A 78 2.66 7.64 14.76
CA ARG A 78 1.52 8.54 15.02
C ARG A 78 1.08 9.34 13.80
N GLU A 79 1.93 9.45 12.78
CA GLU A 79 1.71 10.30 11.63
C GLU A 79 1.96 9.58 10.33
N ALA A 80 1.04 9.77 9.38
CA ALA A 80 1.11 9.19 8.06
C ALA A 80 0.51 10.15 7.01
N ALA A 81 0.81 9.89 5.75
CA ALA A 81 0.26 10.58 4.60
C ALA A 81 -0.43 9.58 3.67
N VAL A 82 -1.54 9.99 3.05
CA VAL A 82 -2.24 9.20 2.04
C VAL A 82 -1.39 9.16 0.78
N CYS A 83 -1.35 8.01 0.14
CA CYS A 83 -0.50 7.76 -1.02
C CYS A 83 -1.32 7.51 -2.27
N LYS A 84 -0.83 8.04 -3.39
CA LYS A 84 -1.22 7.64 -4.74
C LYS A 84 -0.21 6.64 -5.27
N ILE A 85 -0.69 5.59 -5.94
CA ILE A 85 0.17 4.68 -6.70
C ILE A 85 0.41 5.32 -8.06
N ASP A 86 1.67 5.65 -8.36
CA ASP A 86 2.04 6.20 -9.66
C ASP A 86 2.38 5.11 -10.66
N SER A 87 3.09 4.07 -10.20
CA SER A 87 3.38 2.88 -10.99
C SER A 87 3.64 1.68 -10.08
N ILE A 88 3.17 0.51 -10.50
CA ILE A 88 3.48 -0.76 -9.85
C ILE A 88 3.88 -1.77 -10.93
N THR A 89 4.92 -2.53 -10.65
CA THR A 89 5.40 -3.61 -11.52
C THR A 89 5.70 -4.80 -10.64
N TYR A 90 4.97 -5.89 -10.88
CA TYR A 90 5.13 -7.14 -10.19
C TYR A 90 5.90 -8.13 -11.07
N SER A 91 6.93 -8.76 -10.52
CA SER A 91 7.93 -9.51 -11.28
C SER A 91 7.78 -11.04 -11.19
N CYS A 92 6.87 -11.54 -10.35
CA CYS A 92 6.71 -12.99 -10.19
C CYS A 92 5.83 -13.60 -11.30
N THR A 93 6.02 -14.90 -11.52
CA THR A 93 5.28 -15.67 -12.53
C THR A 93 3.92 -16.17 -12.05
N VAL A 94 3.74 -16.29 -10.73
CA VAL A 94 2.48 -16.67 -10.07
C VAL A 94 1.73 -15.42 -9.63
N SER A 95 0.47 -15.54 -9.24
CA SER A 95 -0.28 -14.40 -8.69
C SER A 95 0.28 -13.93 -7.35
N PRO A 96 0.07 -12.66 -6.96
CA PRO A 96 0.47 -12.13 -5.65
C PRO A 96 -0.05 -12.98 -4.47
N ALA A 97 -1.33 -13.39 -4.52
CA ALA A 97 -1.93 -14.27 -3.52
C ALA A 97 -1.22 -15.63 -3.42
N GLU A 98 -0.92 -16.28 -4.56
CA GLU A 98 -0.18 -17.54 -4.58
C GLU A 98 1.23 -17.37 -4.02
N GLN A 99 1.93 -16.28 -4.38
CA GLN A 99 3.26 -15.98 -3.85
C GLN A 99 3.24 -15.83 -2.33
N ILE A 100 2.25 -15.13 -1.78
CA ILE A 100 2.05 -15.00 -0.33
C ILE A 100 1.80 -16.38 0.30
N ALA A 101 0.94 -17.20 -0.30
CA ALA A 101 0.65 -18.55 0.19
C ALA A 101 1.90 -19.45 0.21
N MET A 102 2.72 -19.41 -0.85
CA MET A 102 3.99 -20.13 -0.93
C MET A 102 4.96 -19.69 0.18
N MET A 103 5.04 -18.38 0.44
CA MET A 103 5.89 -17.83 1.51
C MET A 103 5.39 -18.23 2.91
N ALA A 104 4.07 -18.32 3.11
CA ALA A 104 3.49 -18.78 4.37
C ALA A 104 3.75 -20.26 4.63
N HIS A 105 3.70 -21.11 3.59
CA HIS A 105 3.96 -22.54 3.72
C HIS A 105 5.43 -22.89 3.96
N ASN A 106 6.37 -22.08 3.46
CA ASN A 106 7.81 -22.30 3.63
C ASN A 106 8.37 -21.83 4.99
N ARG A 107 7.53 -21.37 5.92
CA ARG A 107 7.94 -20.89 7.26
C ARG A 107 7.73 -21.91 8.40
N PHE A 108 7.52 -23.19 8.10
CA PHE A 108 7.45 -24.29 9.07
C PHE A 108 8.37 -25.44 8.71
#